data_AF-A0AAN7KEY8-F1
#
_entry.id   AF-A0AAN7KEY8-F1
#
_cell.length_a   1.000
_cell.length_b   1.000
_cell.length_c   1.000
_cell.angle_alpha   90.00
_cell.angle_beta   90.00
_cell.angle_gamma   90.00
#
_symmetry.space_group_name_H-M   'P 1'
#
loop_
_entity.id
_entity.type
_entity.pdbx_description
1 polymer ?
#
loop_
_entity_poly.entity_id
_entity_poly.type
_entity_poly.pdbx_seq_one_letter_code
_entity_poly.pdbx_strand_id
1 'polypeptide(L)'
;MVQGFRCPLESIRRIHRLVGNAATEGRYIVVGTGSSQLVQTVLYALSSDSPHPLSVVCAAPYYSCYPELAGILKSELYKWEGDAHTFNKDGPFLELVTSPNNPDGSIRGPVVRPPAGGHVMYDLAYYWPQFTPITHQADHDIMLFTFSKSVGHAGSRIGWAIVKNKEIAIKMVKLIEVLSIGVSKEAQLRATKILGAICDGYEGSLAIPESDKFFDYFRRIMAERWNKLREVVKKNQVFSLPEYQQEHCLFSEGLAGTHPGFAWLKCEKGESKDDAEGFLKGHGIQARGGHKFGVDGSFVRVSMLSRENTFKAFLERLSAIEAGGDSTYKKGGALVGNAATEGRYIVVGTGSTQLVQAVLYALSSDSSHPLSVLCAAPYYSFYPELVDILKSGLYKWEGDAHTFNKDGPFVELVTSPNNPDGSIRGPVVRQRDDGHVVYDLAYYWPQFTAITHQADHDIMLFTFSKSTGHAGSRIGWAILRNKETAARMVKLIDVLSVGVCDGFEVSSALPEPDRFFHYFRHIMTERWNKLREAVKKNEVFSLPEYQQEHCLFSKGLAGMQPGFAWLKCEVGESKEEAEGLLKGHNIQARGGRKFGVDGSFVRVSMLSRENTFKAFLERLSAIGAGKDITHMKDGA
;
A
#
# COMPACT_ATOMS: atom_id res chain seq x y z
N MET A 1 -12.22 19.10 2.85
CA MET A 1 -12.52 18.02 3.82
C MET A 1 -13.31 16.97 3.06
N VAL A 2 -12.66 15.90 2.56
CA VAL A 2 -13.32 14.92 1.66
C VAL A 2 -14.17 13.98 2.50
N GLN A 3 -15.48 13.99 2.28
CA GLN A 3 -16.47 13.14 2.94
C GLN A 3 -16.16 11.65 2.66
N GLY A 4 -15.73 10.89 3.67
CA GLY A 4 -15.55 9.43 3.58
C GLY A 4 -14.54 8.76 4.53
N PHE A 5 -13.78 9.53 5.33
CA PHE A 5 -12.65 9.03 6.14
C PHE A 5 -12.85 9.08 7.66
N ARG A 6 -14.06 8.86 8.21
CA ARG A 6 -14.26 8.96 9.68
C ARG A 6 -13.73 7.77 10.50
N CYS A 7 -13.64 6.59 9.90
CA CYS A 7 -13.16 5.36 10.53
C CYS A 7 -11.72 5.13 10.02
N PRO A 8 -10.64 5.36 10.80
CA PRO A 8 -10.43 5.10 12.24
C PRO A 8 -10.08 6.35 13.10
N LEU A 9 -10.36 7.57 12.62
CA LEU A 9 -9.81 8.81 13.18
C LEU A 9 -10.15 9.03 14.66
N GLU A 10 -11.40 8.78 15.05
CA GLU A 10 -11.85 8.95 16.42
C GLU A 10 -11.18 7.97 17.37
N SER A 11 -11.09 6.69 16.99
CA SER A 11 -10.39 5.68 17.78
C SER A 11 -8.90 5.96 17.89
N ILE A 12 -8.27 6.54 16.85
CA ILE A 12 -6.86 6.98 16.91
C ILE A 12 -6.70 8.13 17.93
N ARG A 13 -7.59 9.12 17.92
CA ARG A 13 -7.54 10.19 18.94
C ARG A 13 -7.77 9.66 20.34
N ARG A 14 -8.76 8.77 20.51
CA ARG A 14 -9.10 8.16 21.79
C ARG A 14 -7.93 7.35 22.37
N ILE A 15 -7.28 6.50 21.57
CA ILE A 15 -6.14 5.71 22.07
C ILE A 15 -4.95 6.60 22.47
N HIS A 16 -4.66 7.67 21.72
CA HIS A 16 -3.59 8.61 22.10
C HIS A 16 -3.92 9.43 23.34
N ARG A 17 -5.20 9.78 23.53
CA ARG A 17 -5.66 10.44 24.75
C ARG A 17 -5.54 9.51 25.96
N LEU A 18 -5.95 8.25 25.80
CA LEU A 18 -5.84 7.23 26.84
C LEU A 18 -4.39 7.00 27.25
N VAL A 19 -3.49 6.82 26.27
CA VAL A 19 -2.08 6.52 26.55
C VAL A 19 -1.30 7.77 26.97
N GLY A 20 -1.72 8.95 26.53
CA GLY A 20 -1.04 10.23 26.80
C GLY A 20 0.25 10.44 25.99
N ASN A 21 0.53 9.59 24.99
CA ASN A 21 1.81 9.59 24.27
C ASN A 21 1.91 10.60 23.12
N ALA A 22 0.81 11.17 22.62
CA ALA A 22 0.86 12.11 21.49
C ALA A 22 -0.25 13.15 21.51
N ALA A 23 0.09 14.39 21.11
CA ALA A 23 -0.87 15.46 20.89
C ALA A 23 -1.63 15.22 19.58
N THR A 24 -2.97 15.19 19.65
CA THR A 24 -3.84 14.98 18.48
C THR A 24 -4.83 16.12 18.22
N GLU A 25 -5.03 17.00 19.20
CA GLU A 25 -5.97 18.12 19.11
C GLU A 25 -5.43 19.20 18.17
N GLY A 26 -6.29 19.72 17.28
CA GLY A 26 -5.89 20.67 16.24
C GLY A 26 -4.90 20.11 15.20
N ARG A 27 -4.69 18.79 15.12
CA ARG A 27 -3.79 18.14 14.17
C ARG A 27 -4.57 17.41 13.06
N TYR A 28 -3.95 17.27 11.89
CA TYR A 28 -4.45 16.45 10.79
C TYR A 28 -3.95 15.01 10.93
N ILE A 29 -4.82 14.03 10.69
CA ILE A 29 -4.47 12.62 10.75
C ILE A 29 -4.59 12.02 9.35
N VAL A 30 -3.48 11.49 8.83
CA VAL A 30 -3.42 10.80 7.53
C VAL A 30 -3.25 9.31 7.78
N VAL A 31 -4.16 8.48 7.28
CA VAL A 31 -4.10 7.02 7.43
C VAL A 31 -3.49 6.42 6.17
N GLY A 32 -2.54 5.52 6.32
CA GLY A 32 -1.83 4.84 5.24
C GLY A 32 -1.73 3.32 5.44
N THR A 33 -1.26 2.64 4.41
CA THR A 33 -1.05 1.19 4.33
C THR A 33 0.23 0.79 5.07
N GLY A 34 0.20 0.96 6.39
CA GLY A 34 1.38 0.88 7.26
C GLY A 34 2.20 2.17 7.27
N SER A 35 3.15 2.26 8.22
CA SER A 35 4.03 3.43 8.35
C SER A 35 5.01 3.57 7.18
N SER A 36 5.41 2.48 6.52
CA SER A 36 6.29 2.54 5.34
C SER A 36 5.70 3.37 4.20
N GLN A 37 4.43 3.17 3.85
CA GLN A 37 3.75 4.02 2.86
C GLN A 37 3.74 5.48 3.33
N LEU A 38 3.52 5.72 4.62
CA LEU A 38 3.47 7.09 5.16
C LEU A 38 4.83 7.80 5.10
N VAL A 39 5.95 7.10 5.34
CA VAL A 39 7.28 7.68 5.13
C VAL A 39 7.43 8.18 3.69
N GLN A 40 7.04 7.37 2.70
CA GLN A 40 7.09 7.76 1.29
C GLN A 40 6.18 8.98 1.00
N THR A 41 5.01 9.06 1.65
CA THR A 41 4.11 10.21 1.50
C THR A 41 4.68 11.49 2.10
N VAL A 42 5.43 11.41 3.20
CA VAL A 42 6.14 12.57 3.77
C VAL A 42 7.24 13.03 2.84
N LEU A 43 8.05 12.10 2.31
CA LEU A 43 9.09 12.40 1.33
C LEU A 43 8.52 13.17 0.14
N TYR A 44 7.45 12.66 -0.48
CA TYR A 44 6.74 13.34 -1.57
C TYR A 44 6.19 14.72 -1.17
N ALA A 45 5.52 14.80 0.00
CA ALA A 45 4.88 16.04 0.43
C ALA A 45 5.87 17.19 0.63
N LEU A 46 7.07 16.87 1.13
CA LEU A 46 8.14 17.84 1.39
C LEU A 46 8.99 18.18 0.16
N SER A 47 9.02 17.30 -0.85
CA SER A 47 9.88 17.47 -2.04
C SER A 47 9.15 17.92 -3.30
N SER A 48 7.84 17.68 -3.41
CA SER A 48 7.06 17.88 -4.64
C SER A 48 7.12 19.29 -5.25
N ASP A 49 7.32 20.33 -4.44
CA ASP A 49 7.38 21.72 -4.89
C ASP A 49 8.83 22.25 -4.97
N SER A 50 9.82 21.44 -4.57
CA SER A 50 11.21 21.84 -4.56
C SER A 50 11.85 21.64 -5.94
N PRO A 51 12.62 22.62 -6.45
CA PRO A 51 13.43 22.41 -7.66
C PRO A 51 14.65 21.52 -7.41
N HIS A 52 15.02 21.31 -6.14
CA HIS A 52 16.15 20.48 -5.74
C HIS A 52 15.69 19.24 -4.96
N PRO A 53 16.34 18.08 -5.12
CA PRO A 53 16.01 16.89 -4.37
C PRO A 53 16.14 17.12 -2.86
N LEU A 54 15.15 16.65 -2.09
CA LEU A 54 15.19 16.67 -0.62
C LEU A 54 16.23 15.66 -0.12
N SER A 55 17.21 16.13 0.66
CA SER A 55 18.20 15.26 1.29
C SER A 55 17.56 14.49 2.46
N VAL A 56 17.68 13.17 2.49
CA VAL A 56 17.08 12.31 3.53
C VAL A 56 18.18 11.71 4.38
N VAL A 57 18.15 11.99 5.67
CA VAL A 57 19.17 11.53 6.62
C VAL A 57 18.55 10.88 7.85
N CYS A 58 19.27 9.97 8.47
CA CYS A 58 18.87 9.34 9.72
C CYS A 58 20.11 9.01 10.53
N ALA A 59 20.08 9.28 11.83
CA ALA A 59 21.23 9.03 12.68
C ALA A 59 21.44 7.52 12.89
N ALA A 60 22.64 7.00 12.64
CA ALA A 60 22.92 5.57 12.88
C ALA A 60 22.94 5.22 14.39
N PRO A 61 22.63 3.97 14.79
CA PRO A 61 21.97 2.95 13.99
C PRO A 61 20.50 3.34 13.72
N TYR A 62 20.03 3.11 12.50
CA TYR A 62 18.68 3.50 12.05
C TYR A 62 17.87 2.31 11.54
N TYR A 63 16.55 2.47 11.40
CA TYR A 63 15.71 1.42 10.85
C TYR A 63 16.17 1.03 9.43
N SER A 64 16.51 -0.25 9.28
CA SER A 64 17.18 -0.80 8.10
C SER A 64 16.48 -0.59 6.75
N CYS A 65 15.19 -0.21 6.75
CA CYS A 65 14.44 0.00 5.51
C CYS A 65 14.48 1.45 5.02
N TYR A 66 14.95 2.43 5.81
CA TYR A 66 14.97 3.83 5.37
C TYR A 66 15.86 4.09 4.15
N PRO A 67 17.11 3.59 4.08
CA PRO A 67 17.96 3.83 2.90
C PRO A 67 17.33 3.26 1.63
N GLU A 68 16.80 2.03 1.74
CA GLU A 68 16.17 1.36 0.61
C GLU A 68 14.86 2.04 0.21
N LEU A 69 14.02 2.45 1.16
CA LEU A 69 12.77 3.18 0.87
C LEU A 69 13.04 4.51 0.16
N ALA A 70 14.06 5.26 0.58
CA ALA A 70 14.46 6.51 -0.05
C ALA A 70 15.14 6.29 -1.42
N GLY A 71 15.83 5.15 -1.63
CA GLY A 71 16.65 4.92 -2.82
C GLY A 71 16.02 4.04 -3.92
N ILE A 72 15.08 3.14 -3.59
CA ILE A 72 14.69 2.03 -4.48
C ILE A 72 14.07 2.47 -5.81
N LEU A 73 13.40 3.62 -5.84
CA LEU A 73 12.79 4.18 -7.06
C LEU A 73 13.68 5.18 -7.80
N LYS A 74 14.90 5.47 -7.29
CA LYS A 74 15.79 6.52 -7.83
C LYS A 74 15.02 7.82 -8.13
N SER A 75 14.18 8.26 -7.19
CA SER A 75 13.33 9.42 -7.39
C SER A 75 14.17 10.69 -7.56
N GLU A 76 13.78 11.55 -8.49
CA GLU A 76 14.37 12.89 -8.62
C GLU A 76 13.92 13.84 -7.49
N LEU A 77 12.92 13.45 -6.71
CA LEU A 77 12.35 14.29 -5.66
C LEU A 77 13.18 14.27 -4.36
N TYR A 78 13.83 13.16 -4.05
CA TYR A 78 14.52 12.98 -2.78
C TYR A 78 15.67 11.99 -2.89
N LYS A 79 16.66 12.13 -2.02
CA LYS A 79 17.88 11.32 -2.06
C LYS A 79 18.36 10.97 -0.66
N TRP A 80 18.70 9.69 -0.46
CA TRP A 80 19.37 9.24 0.75
C TRP A 80 20.79 9.82 0.85
N GLU A 81 21.08 10.54 1.93
CA GLU A 81 22.36 11.20 2.20
C GLU A 81 23.10 10.60 3.41
N GLY A 82 22.57 9.54 4.01
CA GLY A 82 23.29 8.75 5.02
C GLY A 82 23.06 9.20 6.46
N ASP A 83 24.14 9.14 7.24
CA ASP A 83 24.10 9.36 8.69
C ASP A 83 23.93 10.84 9.03
N ALA A 84 22.87 11.15 9.78
CA ALA A 84 22.56 12.50 10.23
C ALA A 84 23.68 13.11 11.11
N HIS A 85 24.49 12.31 11.81
CA HIS A 85 25.61 12.81 12.63
C HIS A 85 26.72 13.47 11.82
N THR A 86 26.89 13.08 10.55
CA THR A 86 27.95 13.58 9.67
C THR A 86 27.43 14.49 8.57
N PHE A 87 26.12 14.75 8.54
CA PHE A 87 25.48 15.57 7.53
C PHE A 87 25.77 17.07 7.75
N ASN A 88 26.33 17.70 6.73
CA ASN A 88 26.74 19.12 6.76
C ASN A 88 26.45 19.87 5.45
N LYS A 89 25.54 19.35 4.62
CA LYS A 89 25.21 19.94 3.32
C LYS A 89 24.17 21.04 3.47
N ASP A 90 24.32 22.10 2.67
CA ASP A 90 23.30 23.13 2.52
C ASP A 90 22.09 22.62 1.71
N GLY A 91 20.94 23.25 1.91
CA GLY A 91 19.70 22.96 1.17
C GLY A 91 18.65 22.22 1.99
N PRO A 92 17.50 21.88 1.36
CA PRO A 92 16.39 21.24 2.06
C PRO A 92 16.75 19.81 2.44
N PHE A 93 16.47 19.46 3.70
CA PHE A 93 16.65 18.10 4.19
C PHE A 93 15.48 17.66 5.06
N LEU A 94 15.33 16.34 5.19
CA LEU A 94 14.48 15.67 6.14
C LEU A 94 15.33 14.76 7.02
N GLU A 95 15.34 15.04 8.31
CA GLU A 95 15.85 14.12 9.31
C GLU A 95 14.74 13.17 9.76
N LEU A 96 14.96 11.87 9.57
CA LEU A 96 14.11 10.80 10.09
C LEU A 96 14.57 10.49 11.52
N VAL A 97 13.69 10.65 12.50
CA VAL A 97 13.98 10.37 13.92
C VAL A 97 13.09 9.24 14.41
N THR A 98 13.66 8.06 14.68
CA THR A 98 12.91 6.94 15.28
C THR A 98 13.05 6.97 16.81
N SER A 99 11.94 7.05 17.54
CA SER A 99 11.95 7.16 19.00
C SER A 99 10.74 6.46 19.64
N PRO A 100 10.92 5.38 20.42
CA PRO A 100 12.14 4.62 20.63
C PRO A 100 12.74 4.08 19.32
N ASN A 101 14.05 4.07 19.25
CA ASN A 101 14.80 3.75 18.05
C ASN A 101 14.70 2.26 17.67
N ASN A 102 14.85 1.98 16.38
CA ASN A 102 15.06 0.64 15.85
C ASN A 102 16.48 0.61 15.28
N PRO A 103 17.42 -0.14 15.89
CA PRO A 103 17.15 -1.41 16.59
C PRO A 103 17.19 -1.38 18.12
N ASP A 104 17.79 -0.36 18.73
CA ASP A 104 18.24 -0.41 20.14
C ASP A 104 17.22 0.08 21.18
N GLY A 105 16.07 0.60 20.77
CA GLY A 105 15.03 1.08 21.69
C GLY A 105 15.39 2.35 22.47
N SER A 106 16.45 3.07 22.10
CA SER A 106 16.81 4.36 22.72
C SER A 106 15.79 5.46 22.39
N ILE A 107 15.52 6.36 23.33
CA ILE A 107 14.76 7.59 23.06
C ILE A 107 15.67 8.57 22.33
N ARG A 108 15.23 9.09 21.17
CA ARG A 108 16.03 9.97 20.30
C ARG A 108 15.32 11.28 19.98
N GLY A 109 16.13 12.29 19.66
CA GLY A 109 15.73 13.56 19.05
C GLY A 109 16.61 13.85 17.82
N PRO A 110 16.35 14.95 17.10
CA PRO A 110 17.12 15.34 15.94
C PRO A 110 18.56 15.70 16.34
N VAL A 111 19.51 15.37 15.47
CA VAL A 111 20.94 15.63 15.66
C VAL A 111 21.50 16.60 14.62
N VAL A 112 20.79 16.82 13.51
CA VAL A 112 21.14 17.88 12.56
C VAL A 112 20.64 19.19 13.13
N ARG A 113 21.57 20.12 13.41
CA ARG A 113 21.18 21.49 13.75
C ARG A 113 20.53 22.11 12.52
N PRO A 114 19.26 22.53 12.55
CA PRO A 114 18.63 23.07 11.35
C PRO A 114 19.27 24.43 10.98
N PRO A 115 19.80 24.61 9.76
CA PRO A 115 19.72 25.89 9.07
C PRO A 115 18.24 26.13 8.69
N ALA A 116 17.90 27.34 8.25
CA ALA A 116 16.56 27.64 7.75
C ALA A 116 16.14 26.63 6.65
N GLY A 117 15.03 25.91 6.85
CA GLY A 117 14.43 25.02 5.86
C GLY A 117 14.58 23.50 6.07
N GLY A 118 15.18 23.06 7.18
CA GLY A 118 15.21 21.64 7.55
C GLY A 118 13.87 21.12 8.11
N HIS A 119 13.50 19.88 7.76
CA HIS A 119 12.33 19.19 8.30
C HIS A 119 12.73 18.01 9.18
N VAL A 120 11.91 17.70 10.19
CA VAL A 120 12.08 16.52 11.05
C VAL A 120 10.78 15.72 11.03
N MET A 121 10.91 14.41 10.81
CA MET A 121 9.80 13.46 10.93
C MET A 121 10.11 12.46 12.02
N TYR A 122 9.21 12.34 13.00
CA TYR A 122 9.33 11.37 14.07
C TYR A 122 8.58 10.08 13.72
N ASP A 123 9.30 8.96 13.67
CA ASP A 123 8.71 7.62 13.64
C ASP A 123 8.59 7.08 15.07
N LEU A 124 7.35 7.10 15.58
CA LEU A 124 6.98 6.74 16.94
C LEU A 124 6.32 5.35 16.97
N ALA A 125 6.71 4.45 16.06
CA ALA A 125 6.17 3.09 15.97
C ALA A 125 6.24 2.30 17.30
N TYR A 126 7.24 2.57 18.14
CA TYR A 126 7.47 1.89 19.42
C TYR A 126 7.14 2.76 20.64
N TYR A 127 6.60 3.97 20.49
CA TYR A 127 6.30 4.86 21.63
C TYR A 127 4.98 4.48 22.30
N TRP A 128 4.97 3.28 22.90
CA TRP A 128 3.81 2.67 23.55
C TRP A 128 4.23 2.00 24.88
N PRO A 129 3.32 1.91 25.88
CA PRO A 129 3.69 1.48 27.23
C PRO A 129 4.29 0.06 27.33
N GLN A 130 3.98 -0.82 26.37
CA GLN A 130 4.55 -2.17 26.33
C GLN A 130 6.04 -2.20 25.95
N PHE A 131 6.58 -1.13 25.36
CA PHE A 131 7.99 -1.06 24.93
C PHE A 131 8.81 -0.08 25.74
N THR A 132 8.22 1.03 26.18
CA THR A 132 8.96 2.11 26.84
C THR A 132 8.04 2.88 27.80
N PRO A 133 8.59 3.50 28.86
CA PRO A 133 7.87 4.46 29.69
C PRO A 133 7.35 5.64 28.85
N ILE A 134 6.10 6.03 29.07
CA ILE A 134 5.57 7.26 28.48
C ILE A 134 5.96 8.42 29.40
N THR A 135 7.03 9.13 29.05
CA THR A 135 7.59 10.20 29.90
C THR A 135 7.01 11.58 29.58
N HIS A 136 6.46 11.78 28.38
CA HIS A 136 5.83 13.03 27.95
C HIS A 136 4.85 12.78 26.80
N GLN A 137 4.04 13.79 26.50
CA GLN A 137 3.22 13.79 25.30
C GLN A 137 4.04 14.33 24.12
N ALA A 138 4.22 13.54 23.06
CA ALA A 138 4.92 13.98 21.85
C ALA A 138 4.09 15.02 21.06
N ASP A 139 4.71 16.12 20.62
CA ASP A 139 4.06 17.18 19.83
C ASP A 139 4.98 17.73 18.72
N HIS A 140 5.39 16.84 17.82
CA HIS A 140 6.23 17.19 16.67
C HIS A 140 5.38 17.52 15.43
N ASP A 141 6.01 18.11 14.41
CA ASP A 141 5.31 18.60 13.22
C ASP A 141 4.75 17.47 12.36
N ILE A 142 5.49 16.35 12.29
CA ILE A 142 5.11 15.12 11.61
C ILE A 142 5.47 13.94 12.52
N MET A 143 4.47 13.20 12.98
CA MET A 143 4.62 12.01 13.83
C MET A 143 3.97 10.80 13.17
N LEU A 144 4.71 9.70 13.00
CA LEU A 144 4.21 8.46 12.43
C LEU A 144 3.99 7.39 13.51
N PHE A 145 2.89 6.67 13.36
CA PHE A 145 2.53 5.54 14.21
C PHE A 145 2.05 4.36 13.35
N THR A 146 2.05 3.16 13.94
CA THR A 146 1.65 1.95 13.23
C THR A 146 0.80 1.04 14.10
N PHE A 147 -0.26 0.49 13.51
CA PHE A 147 -1.10 -0.55 14.10
C PHE A 147 -0.31 -1.85 14.34
N SER A 148 0.76 -2.03 13.57
CA SER A 148 1.60 -3.23 13.58
C SER A 148 2.31 -3.45 14.92
N LYS A 149 2.76 -2.37 15.57
CA LYS A 149 3.56 -2.41 16.79
C LYS A 149 2.78 -1.95 18.01
N SER A 150 1.85 -1.01 17.84
CA SER A 150 0.93 -0.61 18.91
C SER A 150 0.06 -1.76 19.42
N VAL A 151 -0.46 -2.61 18.53
CA VAL A 151 -1.39 -3.69 18.94
C VAL A 151 -1.16 -5.05 18.25
N GLY A 152 0.02 -5.26 17.64
CA GLY A 152 0.42 -6.55 17.06
C GLY A 152 -0.24 -6.93 15.73
N HIS A 153 -0.98 -6.03 15.08
CA HIS A 153 -1.77 -6.31 13.89
C HIS A 153 -1.05 -5.94 12.59
N ALA A 154 0.16 -6.49 12.41
CA ALA A 154 0.99 -6.16 11.26
C ALA A 154 0.30 -6.43 9.91
N GLY A 155 -0.35 -7.58 9.74
CA GLY A 155 -1.03 -7.95 8.49
C GLY A 155 -2.23 -7.07 8.11
N SER A 156 -2.78 -6.28 9.03
CA SER A 156 -3.83 -5.30 8.70
C SER A 156 -3.33 -4.13 7.86
N ARG A 157 -2.01 -3.90 7.82
CA ARG A 157 -1.36 -2.81 7.09
C ARG A 157 -2.02 -1.46 7.36
N ILE A 158 -2.17 -1.08 8.64
CA ILE A 158 -2.64 0.26 9.04
C ILE A 158 -1.50 1.00 9.74
N GLY A 159 -1.24 2.22 9.29
CA GLY A 159 -0.44 3.23 9.98
C GLY A 159 -1.14 4.58 9.91
N TRP A 160 -0.74 5.51 10.76
CA TRP A 160 -1.24 6.88 10.71
C TRP A 160 -0.15 7.89 10.99
N ALA A 161 -0.25 9.04 10.34
CA ALA A 161 0.57 10.20 10.58
C ALA A 161 -0.28 11.26 11.28
N ILE A 162 0.26 11.91 12.30
CA ILE A 162 -0.28 13.14 12.91
C ILE A 162 0.57 14.29 12.40
N VAL A 163 -0.07 15.26 11.75
CA VAL A 163 0.59 16.32 10.99
C VAL A 163 0.02 17.68 11.40
N LYS A 164 0.90 18.65 11.70
CA LYS A 164 0.48 20.03 12.00
C LYS A 164 0.07 20.81 10.74
N ASN A 165 0.89 20.73 9.71
CA ASN A 165 0.70 21.48 8.47
C ASN A 165 -0.36 20.81 7.57
N LYS A 166 -1.36 21.58 7.13
CA LYS A 166 -2.49 21.09 6.35
C LYS A 166 -2.08 20.72 4.92
N GLU A 167 -1.23 21.53 4.31
CA GLU A 167 -0.76 21.40 2.94
C GLU A 167 0.09 20.13 2.79
N ILE A 168 0.97 19.85 3.76
CA ILE A 168 1.70 18.58 3.86
C ILE A 168 0.70 17.41 3.94
N ALA A 169 -0.29 17.48 4.83
CA ALA A 169 -1.28 16.40 4.97
C ALA A 169 -2.08 16.16 3.67
N ILE A 170 -2.44 17.23 2.94
CA ILE A 170 -3.14 17.14 1.65
C ILE A 170 -2.27 16.41 0.62
N LYS A 171 -0.99 16.77 0.51
CA LYS A 171 -0.05 16.11 -0.42
C LYS A 171 0.19 14.65 -0.05
N MET A 172 0.25 14.33 1.25
CA MET A 172 0.34 12.94 1.70
C MET A 172 -0.87 12.12 1.24
N VAL A 173 -2.08 12.66 1.43
CA VAL A 173 -3.32 12.02 0.96
C VAL A 173 -3.31 11.85 -0.56
N LYS A 174 -2.86 12.87 -1.30
CA LYS A 174 -2.75 12.83 -2.75
C LYS A 174 -1.89 11.65 -3.23
N LEU A 175 -0.72 11.44 -2.62
CA LEU A 175 0.12 10.29 -2.99
C LEU A 175 -0.56 8.94 -2.68
N ILE A 176 -1.26 8.83 -1.55
CA ILE A 176 -1.99 7.59 -1.18
C ILE A 176 -3.10 7.29 -2.21
N GLU A 177 -3.82 8.32 -2.66
CA GLU A 177 -4.86 8.20 -3.69
C GLU A 177 -4.30 7.72 -5.03
N VAL A 178 -3.09 8.14 -5.40
CA VAL A 178 -2.47 7.72 -6.66
C VAL A 178 -1.88 6.31 -6.55
N LEU A 179 -1.11 6.01 -5.49
CA LEU A 179 -0.40 4.74 -5.37
C LEU A 179 -1.30 3.54 -5.02
N SER A 180 -2.36 3.79 -4.24
CA SER A 180 -3.18 2.71 -3.68
C SER A 180 -4.68 2.95 -3.80
N ILE A 181 -5.11 4.09 -4.35
CA ILE A 181 -6.53 4.51 -4.45
C ILE A 181 -7.17 4.68 -3.06
N GLY A 182 -6.36 4.92 -2.02
CA GLY A 182 -6.79 4.95 -0.62
C GLY A 182 -6.51 3.66 0.16
N VAL A 183 -6.81 3.68 1.46
CA VAL A 183 -6.56 2.56 2.39
C VAL A 183 -7.74 1.58 2.43
N SER A 184 -7.49 0.30 2.74
CA SER A 184 -8.53 -0.73 2.89
C SER A 184 -9.56 -0.36 3.95
N LYS A 185 -10.85 -0.49 3.60
CA LYS A 185 -11.96 -0.16 4.49
C LYS A 185 -12.18 -1.24 5.55
N GLU A 186 -11.90 -2.48 5.22
CA GLU A 186 -11.89 -3.63 6.13
C GLU A 186 -10.79 -3.46 7.18
N ALA A 187 -9.58 -3.06 6.74
CA ALA A 187 -8.48 -2.78 7.64
C ALA A 187 -8.78 -1.60 8.58
N GLN A 188 -9.38 -0.51 8.07
CA GLN A 188 -9.85 0.62 8.87
C GLN A 188 -10.91 0.20 9.91
N LEU A 189 -11.90 -0.61 9.50
CA LEU A 189 -12.96 -1.09 10.40
C LEU A 189 -12.38 -2.00 11.48
N ARG A 190 -11.50 -2.94 11.10
CA ARG A 190 -10.81 -3.83 12.04
C ARG A 190 -9.98 -3.03 13.05
N ALA A 191 -9.20 -2.05 12.58
CA ALA A 191 -8.44 -1.18 13.46
C ALA A 191 -9.33 -0.39 14.42
N THR A 192 -10.42 0.18 13.93
CA THR A 192 -11.40 0.93 14.74
C THR A 192 -11.97 0.06 15.86
N LYS A 193 -12.42 -1.16 15.55
CA LYS A 193 -12.99 -2.08 16.54
C LYS A 193 -11.97 -2.49 17.60
N ILE A 194 -10.74 -2.80 17.20
CA ILE A 194 -9.69 -3.23 18.14
C ILE A 194 -9.23 -2.08 19.02
N LEU A 195 -8.96 -0.91 18.45
CA LEU A 195 -8.59 0.28 19.23
C LEU A 195 -9.72 0.68 20.19
N GLY A 196 -10.98 0.62 19.74
CA GLY A 196 -12.15 0.83 20.59
C GLY A 196 -12.19 -0.13 21.76
N ALA A 197 -12.10 -1.44 21.51
CA ALA A 197 -12.13 -2.46 22.56
C ALA A 197 -10.99 -2.31 23.58
N ILE A 198 -9.80 -1.89 23.13
CA ILE A 198 -8.69 -1.58 24.06
C ILE A 198 -9.07 -0.39 24.95
N CYS A 199 -9.58 0.70 24.37
CA CYS A 199 -9.98 1.86 25.15
C CYS A 199 -11.13 1.55 26.14
N ASP A 200 -12.12 0.78 25.70
CA ASP A 200 -13.25 0.34 26.53
C ASP A 200 -12.77 -0.45 27.77
N GLY A 201 -11.68 -1.22 27.63
CA GLY A 201 -11.06 -1.95 28.73
C GLY A 201 -10.38 -1.09 29.80
N TYR A 202 -9.96 0.13 29.45
CA TYR A 202 -9.37 1.07 30.41
C TYR A 202 -10.38 2.07 30.97
N GLU A 203 -11.36 2.48 30.19
CA GLU A 203 -12.37 3.48 30.58
C GLU A 203 -13.52 2.89 31.43
N GLY A 204 -13.33 1.69 32.00
CA GLY A 204 -14.30 1.05 32.89
C GLY A 204 -15.55 0.51 32.21
N SER A 205 -15.58 0.45 30.87
CA SER A 205 -16.70 -0.11 30.10
C SER A 205 -16.71 -1.64 30.10
N LEU A 206 -15.62 -2.27 30.54
CA LEU A 206 -15.46 -3.71 30.70
C LEU A 206 -14.82 -4.00 32.06
N ALA A 207 -15.33 -5.00 32.79
CA ALA A 207 -14.74 -5.43 34.07
C ALA A 207 -13.50 -6.31 33.86
N ILE A 208 -12.39 -5.69 33.45
CA ILE A 208 -11.10 -6.36 33.19
C ILE A 208 -10.15 -6.08 34.37
N PRO A 209 -9.54 -7.10 35.00
CA PRO A 209 -8.49 -6.90 35.99
C PRO A 209 -7.35 -6.03 35.45
N GLU A 210 -6.74 -5.17 36.28
CA GLU A 210 -5.67 -4.25 35.85
C GLU A 210 -4.54 -4.99 35.11
N SER A 211 -4.13 -6.16 35.61
CA SER A 211 -3.07 -6.98 35.02
C SER A 211 -3.39 -7.54 33.63
N ASP A 212 -4.67 -7.58 33.29
CA ASP A 212 -5.20 -8.16 32.05
C ASP A 212 -5.58 -7.08 31.03
N LYS A 213 -5.52 -5.80 31.43
CA LYS A 213 -5.65 -4.70 30.50
C LYS A 213 -4.50 -4.73 29.50
N PHE A 214 -4.80 -4.36 28.26
CA PHE A 214 -3.94 -4.66 27.11
C PHE A 214 -2.48 -4.23 27.28
N PHE A 215 -2.23 -2.96 27.63
CA PHE A 215 -0.87 -2.44 27.73
C PHE A 215 -0.11 -3.00 28.94
N ASP A 216 -0.78 -3.19 30.06
CA ASP A 216 -0.19 -3.75 31.29
C ASP A 216 0.18 -5.22 31.11
N TYR A 217 -0.72 -6.00 30.50
CA TYR A 217 -0.46 -7.39 30.13
C TYR A 217 0.77 -7.51 29.22
N PHE A 218 0.81 -6.76 28.12
CA PHE A 218 1.92 -6.87 27.17
C PHE A 218 3.23 -6.30 27.70
N ARG A 219 3.18 -5.27 28.54
CA ARG A 219 4.37 -4.76 29.25
C ARG A 219 4.97 -5.84 30.15
N ARG A 220 4.15 -6.58 30.90
CA ARG A 220 4.62 -7.70 31.73
C ARG A 220 5.25 -8.80 30.87
N ILE A 221 4.60 -9.20 29.78
CA ILE A 221 5.16 -10.19 28.84
C ILE A 221 6.52 -9.73 28.30
N MET A 222 6.66 -8.47 27.90
CA MET A 222 7.93 -7.95 27.41
C MET A 222 9.02 -7.94 28.50
N ALA A 223 8.69 -7.56 29.73
CA ALA A 223 9.61 -7.63 30.87
C ALA A 223 10.08 -9.07 31.13
N GLU A 224 9.17 -10.05 31.16
CA GLU A 224 9.50 -11.46 31.33
C GLU A 224 10.43 -11.99 30.22
N ARG A 225 10.15 -11.61 28.95
CA ARG A 225 10.99 -12.00 27.81
C ARG A 225 12.40 -11.41 27.91
N TRP A 226 12.51 -10.13 28.26
CA TRP A 226 13.80 -9.47 28.45
C TRP A 226 14.61 -10.06 29.61
N ASN A 227 13.97 -10.40 30.73
CA ASN A 227 14.63 -11.07 31.85
C ASN A 227 15.21 -12.42 31.42
N LYS A 228 14.42 -13.26 30.74
CA LYS A 228 14.88 -14.56 30.22
C LYS A 228 16.04 -14.42 29.24
N LEU A 229 15.98 -13.44 28.34
CA LEU A 229 17.06 -13.19 27.38
C LEU A 229 18.35 -12.74 28.08
N ARG A 230 18.26 -11.81 29.04
CA ARG A 230 19.43 -11.34 29.80
C ARG A 230 20.12 -12.48 30.54
N GLU A 231 19.36 -13.39 31.13
CA GLU A 231 19.91 -14.59 31.79
C GLU A 231 20.66 -15.51 30.81
N VAL A 232 20.13 -15.72 29.60
CA VAL A 232 20.80 -16.51 28.56
C VAL A 232 22.08 -15.84 28.09
N VAL A 233 22.02 -14.55 27.76
CA VAL A 233 23.17 -13.78 27.27
C VAL A 233 24.28 -13.70 28.31
N LYS A 234 23.94 -13.49 29.59
CA LYS A 234 24.90 -13.47 30.71
C LYS A 234 25.67 -14.80 30.85
N LYS A 235 25.05 -15.93 30.54
CA LYS A 235 25.67 -17.26 30.56
C LYS A 235 26.52 -17.54 29.32
N ASN A 236 26.05 -17.14 28.15
CA ASN A 236 26.69 -17.43 26.87
C ASN A 236 27.99 -16.60 26.66
N GLN A 237 28.07 -15.36 27.15
CA GLN A 237 29.24 -14.46 27.04
C GLN A 237 29.78 -14.20 25.62
N VAL A 238 29.12 -14.66 24.55
CA VAL A 238 29.45 -14.29 23.15
C VAL A 238 28.82 -12.96 22.79
N PHE A 239 27.66 -12.65 23.37
CA PHE A 239 26.91 -11.43 23.09
C PHE A 239 26.80 -10.51 24.31
N SER A 240 26.66 -9.22 24.06
CA SER A 240 26.23 -8.21 25.03
C SER A 240 24.91 -7.55 24.59
N LEU A 241 24.20 -6.96 25.54
CA LEU A 241 22.91 -6.30 25.34
C LEU A 241 22.95 -4.88 25.94
N PRO A 242 22.21 -3.92 25.37
CA PRO A 242 22.04 -2.61 25.99
C PRO A 242 21.38 -2.70 27.37
N GLU A 243 21.78 -1.78 28.24
CA GLU A 243 21.13 -1.53 29.53
C GLU A 243 20.20 -0.33 29.40
N TYR A 244 19.03 -0.42 30.05
CA TYR A 244 18.04 0.65 30.05
C TYR A 244 17.75 1.06 31.47
N GLN A 245 17.69 2.37 31.71
CA GLN A 245 17.34 2.93 33.00
C GLN A 245 15.83 2.84 33.23
N GLN A 246 15.44 2.85 34.51
CA GLN A 246 14.03 3.03 34.87
C GLN A 246 13.68 4.51 34.87
N GLU A 247 12.49 4.83 34.36
CA GLU A 247 11.96 6.19 34.31
C GLU A 247 10.54 6.21 34.85
N HIS A 248 10.09 7.40 35.29
CA HIS A 248 8.70 7.59 35.70
C HIS A 248 7.77 7.60 34.47
N CYS A 249 6.83 6.66 34.42
CA CYS A 249 5.86 6.53 33.35
C CYS A 249 4.55 7.23 33.73
N LEU A 250 4.12 8.19 32.92
CA LEU A 250 2.85 8.90 33.07
C LEU A 250 1.63 7.99 32.84
N PHE A 251 1.77 6.95 32.02
CA PHE A 251 0.67 6.01 31.75
C PHE A 251 0.39 5.07 32.93
N SER A 252 1.42 4.53 33.57
CA SER A 252 1.29 3.57 34.67
C SER A 252 1.49 4.20 36.06
N GLU A 253 1.65 5.52 36.12
CA GLU A 253 1.86 6.29 37.35
C GLU A 253 2.95 5.72 38.29
N GLY A 254 4.11 5.36 37.72
CA GLY A 254 5.20 4.75 38.50
C GLY A 254 6.45 4.44 37.70
N LEU A 255 7.46 3.88 38.37
CA LEU A 255 8.73 3.51 37.72
C LEU A 255 8.54 2.37 36.72
N ALA A 256 9.15 2.53 35.55
CA ALA A 256 9.01 1.65 34.41
C ALA A 256 10.36 1.51 33.69
N GLY A 257 10.72 0.27 33.31
CA GLY A 257 11.87 0.02 32.45
C GLY A 257 11.48 -0.03 30.97
N THR A 258 12.45 0.28 30.10
CA THR A 258 12.33 0.10 28.66
C THR A 258 12.59 -1.36 28.27
N HIS A 259 11.66 -1.94 27.49
CA HIS A 259 11.65 -3.32 27.03
C HIS A 259 11.41 -3.35 25.51
N PRO A 260 12.44 -3.06 24.68
CA PRO A 260 12.24 -2.87 23.25
C PRO A 260 11.70 -4.12 22.54
N GLY A 261 11.01 -3.90 21.41
CA GLY A 261 10.49 -5.00 20.59
C GLY A 261 11.58 -5.83 19.88
N PHE A 262 12.84 -5.41 19.95
CA PHE A 262 13.97 -6.13 19.37
C PHE A 262 15.13 -6.22 20.35
N ALA A 263 15.81 -7.35 20.32
CA ALA A 263 17.11 -7.50 20.95
C ALA A 263 18.19 -6.98 19.98
N TRP A 264 18.96 -6.00 20.43
CA TRP A 264 20.15 -5.51 19.73
C TRP A 264 21.38 -6.13 20.39
N LEU A 265 21.88 -7.21 19.79
CA LEU A 265 23.00 -7.98 20.32
C LEU A 265 24.29 -7.49 19.67
N LYS A 266 25.33 -7.28 20.48
CA LYS A 266 26.68 -7.04 20.00
C LYS A 266 27.55 -8.26 20.27
N CYS A 267 28.27 -8.73 19.26
CA CYS A 267 29.18 -9.85 19.38
C CYS A 267 30.53 -9.39 19.97
N GLU A 268 30.94 -9.98 21.09
CA GLU A 268 32.14 -9.56 21.83
C GLU A 268 33.36 -10.46 21.56
N LYS A 269 33.21 -11.63 20.92
CA LYS A 269 34.26 -12.65 20.73
C LYS A 269 34.32 -13.21 19.29
N GLY A 270 35.51 -13.65 18.86
CA GLY A 270 35.73 -14.57 17.72
C GLY A 270 35.46 -14.03 16.31
N GLU A 271 35.48 -14.94 15.32
CA GLU A 271 35.13 -14.71 13.89
C GLU A 271 33.70 -14.18 13.69
N SER A 272 32.83 -14.35 14.71
CA SER A 272 31.48 -13.80 14.75
C SER A 272 31.40 -12.28 14.89
N LYS A 273 32.52 -11.56 15.01
CA LYS A 273 32.56 -10.08 14.95
C LYS A 273 32.42 -9.54 13.53
N ASP A 274 32.84 -10.30 12.53
CA ASP A 274 32.84 -9.84 11.13
C ASP A 274 31.49 -10.12 10.46
N ASP A 275 30.79 -11.20 10.85
CA ASP A 275 29.44 -11.53 10.37
C ASP A 275 28.58 -12.18 11.47
N ALA A 276 28.07 -11.36 12.39
CA ALA A 276 27.16 -11.85 13.44
C ALA A 276 25.83 -12.38 12.87
N GLU A 277 25.37 -11.90 11.70
CA GLU A 277 24.14 -12.37 11.05
C GLU A 277 24.32 -13.81 10.53
N GLY A 278 25.39 -14.06 9.78
CA GLY A 278 25.76 -15.39 9.29
C GLY A 278 26.00 -16.37 10.43
N PHE A 279 26.67 -15.92 11.50
CA PHE A 279 26.90 -16.73 12.69
C PHE A 279 25.60 -17.21 13.36
N LEU A 280 24.64 -16.30 13.60
CA LEU A 280 23.33 -16.68 14.17
C LEU A 280 22.52 -17.55 13.20
N LYS A 281 22.59 -17.27 11.89
CA LYS A 281 21.93 -18.07 10.87
C LYS A 281 22.43 -19.51 10.85
N GLY A 282 23.73 -19.74 11.03
CA GLY A 282 24.34 -21.08 11.14
C GLY A 282 23.78 -21.91 12.29
N HIS A 283 23.21 -21.25 13.31
CA HIS A 283 22.56 -21.88 14.47
C HIS A 283 21.03 -21.86 14.39
N GLY A 284 20.48 -21.62 13.18
CA GLY A 284 19.03 -21.57 12.95
C GLY A 284 18.34 -20.37 13.60
N ILE A 285 19.06 -19.30 13.91
CA ILE A 285 18.49 -18.08 14.48
C ILE A 285 18.40 -17.03 13.37
N GLN A 286 17.18 -16.60 13.04
CA GLN A 286 16.97 -15.57 12.05
C GLN A 286 17.20 -14.18 12.67
N ALA A 287 18.20 -13.46 12.15
CA ALA A 287 18.59 -12.13 12.61
C ALA A 287 18.71 -11.14 11.43
N ARG A 288 18.94 -9.86 11.73
CA ARG A 288 19.36 -8.86 10.75
C ARG A 288 20.67 -8.20 11.20
N GLY A 289 21.70 -8.24 10.36
CA GLY A 289 23.03 -7.73 10.65
C GLY A 289 23.15 -6.21 10.67
N GLY A 290 24.13 -5.72 11.40
CA GLY A 290 24.33 -4.31 11.74
C GLY A 290 24.62 -3.40 10.55
N HIS A 291 25.27 -3.92 9.50
CA HIS A 291 25.48 -3.19 8.25
C HIS A 291 24.18 -2.65 7.65
N LYS A 292 23.05 -3.35 7.83
CA LYS A 292 21.73 -2.91 7.35
C LYS A 292 21.19 -1.71 8.12
N PHE A 293 21.73 -1.44 9.32
CA PHE A 293 21.33 -0.34 10.21
C PHE A 293 22.34 0.81 10.20
N GLY A 294 23.38 0.74 9.36
CA GLY A 294 24.43 1.76 9.28
C GLY A 294 25.56 1.60 10.29
N VAL A 295 25.74 0.41 10.89
CA VAL A 295 26.86 0.10 11.79
C VAL A 295 27.65 -1.12 11.30
N ASP A 296 28.71 -1.52 12.00
CA ASP A 296 29.53 -2.67 11.59
C ASP A 296 28.85 -4.05 11.76
N GLY A 297 29.52 -5.10 11.28
CA GLY A 297 29.04 -6.49 11.26
C GLY A 297 28.97 -7.17 12.63
N SER A 298 29.46 -6.54 13.70
CA SER A 298 29.45 -7.12 15.04
C SER A 298 28.07 -7.06 15.71
N PHE A 299 27.14 -6.28 15.14
CA PHE A 299 25.79 -6.14 15.69
C PHE A 299 24.75 -6.95 14.91
N VAL A 300 23.73 -7.44 15.63
CA VAL A 300 22.56 -8.11 15.06
C VAL A 300 21.28 -7.76 15.81
N ARG A 301 20.20 -7.60 15.05
CA ARG A 301 18.84 -7.40 15.56
C ARG A 301 18.03 -8.69 15.49
N VAL A 302 17.47 -9.13 16.61
CA VAL A 302 16.54 -10.28 16.69
C VAL A 302 15.17 -9.84 17.23
N SER A 303 14.08 -10.42 16.72
CA SER A 303 12.71 -10.05 17.14
C SER A 303 12.33 -10.63 18.50
N MET A 304 11.87 -9.77 19.40
CA MET A 304 11.29 -10.16 20.70
C MET A 304 9.76 -10.31 20.64
N LEU A 305 9.15 -10.10 19.47
CA LEU A 305 7.70 -10.06 19.27
C LEU A 305 7.13 -11.33 18.63
N SER A 306 7.94 -12.37 18.48
CA SER A 306 7.53 -13.64 17.88
C SER A 306 6.56 -14.41 18.80
N ARG A 307 5.91 -15.45 18.25
CA ARG A 307 5.09 -16.37 19.06
C ARG A 307 5.95 -17.02 20.13
N GLU A 308 5.34 -17.42 21.25
CA GLU A 308 6.06 -17.94 22.41
C GLU A 308 6.98 -19.13 22.07
N ASN A 309 6.53 -20.06 21.24
CA ASN A 309 7.36 -21.20 20.83
C ASN A 309 8.59 -20.77 20.02
N THR A 310 8.44 -19.78 19.14
CA THR A 310 9.56 -19.21 18.37
C THR A 310 10.54 -18.47 19.29
N PHE A 311 10.03 -17.72 20.28
CA PHE A 311 10.85 -17.03 21.27
C PHE A 311 11.62 -18.03 22.16
N LYS A 312 10.98 -19.11 22.63
CA LYS A 312 11.63 -20.19 23.38
C LYS A 312 12.71 -20.88 22.55
N ALA A 313 12.39 -21.26 21.31
CA ALA A 313 13.38 -21.85 20.40
C ALA A 313 14.57 -20.92 20.12
N PHE A 314 14.33 -19.60 20.03
CA PHE A 314 15.41 -18.62 19.94
C PHE A 314 16.31 -18.66 21.19
N LEU A 315 15.75 -18.64 22.40
CA LEU A 315 16.55 -18.72 23.64
C LEU A 315 17.30 -20.05 23.77
N GLU A 316 16.66 -21.16 23.41
CA GLU A 316 17.28 -22.50 23.41
C GLU A 316 18.44 -22.55 22.44
N ARG A 317 18.23 -22.15 21.17
CA ARG A 317 19.30 -22.10 20.15
C ARG A 317 20.41 -21.15 20.55
N LEU A 318 20.09 -19.98 21.11
CA LEU A 318 21.08 -19.01 21.57
C LEU A 318 21.90 -19.57 22.75
N SER A 319 21.27 -20.36 23.61
CA SER A 319 21.95 -21.09 24.70
C SER A 319 22.79 -22.25 24.18
N ALA A 320 22.35 -22.89 23.09
CA ALA A 320 22.90 -24.10 22.50
C ALA A 320 23.69 -23.84 21.22
N ILE A 321 24.30 -22.66 21.07
CA ILE A 321 25.16 -22.33 19.93
C ILE A 321 26.40 -23.26 19.94
N GLU A 322 26.21 -24.45 19.35
CA GLU A 322 27.10 -25.39 18.66
C GLU A 322 26.22 -26.13 17.59
N ALA A 323 26.66 -26.16 16.32
CA ALA A 323 25.86 -26.31 15.07
C ALA A 323 25.27 -27.72 14.76
N GLY A 324 24.21 -27.96 13.96
CA GLY A 324 23.30 -27.17 13.11
C GLY A 324 22.40 -28.10 12.26
N GLY A 325 21.33 -27.59 11.62
CA GLY A 325 20.47 -28.31 10.64
C GLY A 325 19.28 -27.48 10.14
N ASP A 326 18.76 -27.73 8.92
CA ASP A 326 17.59 -27.05 8.34
C ASP A 326 16.81 -27.88 7.29
N SER A 327 15.54 -27.55 7.02
CA SER A 327 14.70 -28.14 5.96
C SER A 327 13.57 -27.20 5.48
N THR A 328 13.06 -27.43 4.25
CA THR A 328 12.09 -26.58 3.52
C THR A 328 10.78 -27.33 3.19
N TYR A 329 9.69 -26.61 2.86
CA TYR A 329 8.42 -27.17 2.34
C TYR A 329 7.80 -26.37 1.17
N LYS A 330 6.91 -27.05 0.42
CA LYS A 330 6.28 -26.73 -0.88
C LYS A 330 4.81 -26.24 -0.80
N LYS A 331 4.31 -25.74 -1.95
CA LYS A 331 3.00 -25.11 -2.27
C LYS A 331 1.89 -26.07 -2.80
N GLY A 332 0.65 -25.58 -2.82
CA GLY A 332 -0.56 -26.16 -3.46
C GLY A 332 -1.27 -25.25 -4.50
N GLY A 333 -2.32 -25.77 -5.17
CA GLY A 333 -2.95 -25.26 -6.42
C GLY A 333 -4.35 -24.59 -6.32
N ALA A 334 -4.96 -24.24 -7.48
CA ALA A 334 -6.01 -23.22 -7.66
C ALA A 334 -7.38 -23.71 -8.24
N LEU A 335 -8.46 -22.91 -8.07
CA LEU A 335 -9.88 -23.32 -8.17
C LEU A 335 -10.74 -22.66 -9.29
N VAL A 336 -10.28 -21.64 -10.03
CA VAL A 336 -11.16 -20.78 -10.88
C VAL A 336 -10.93 -20.93 -12.41
N GLY A 337 -9.78 -21.41 -12.85
CA GLY A 337 -9.50 -21.73 -14.26
C GLY A 337 -9.43 -20.56 -15.25
N ASN A 338 -9.63 -19.29 -14.83
CA ASN A 338 -9.59 -18.13 -15.72
C ASN A 338 -8.17 -17.66 -16.10
N ALA A 339 -7.14 -18.13 -15.38
CA ALA A 339 -5.74 -17.84 -15.66
C ALA A 339 -4.86 -19.08 -15.45
N ALA A 340 -3.78 -19.20 -16.21
CA ALA A 340 -2.80 -20.26 -16.02
C ALA A 340 -2.00 -20.00 -14.74
N THR A 341 -2.05 -20.93 -13.78
CA THR A 341 -1.34 -20.82 -12.48
C THR A 341 -0.24 -21.86 -12.30
N GLU A 342 -0.28 -22.94 -13.07
CA GLU A 342 0.71 -24.02 -12.98
C GLU A 342 2.08 -23.54 -13.47
N GLY A 343 3.14 -23.85 -12.71
CA GLY A 343 4.50 -23.39 -12.99
C GLY A 343 4.72 -21.87 -12.86
N ARG A 344 3.76 -21.11 -12.32
CA ARG A 344 3.84 -19.65 -12.20
C ARG A 344 4.22 -19.18 -10.79
N TYR A 345 4.80 -17.98 -10.73
CA TYR A 345 5.08 -17.26 -9.49
C TYR A 345 3.92 -16.31 -9.18
N ILE A 346 3.47 -16.30 -7.91
CA ILE A 346 2.40 -15.41 -7.45
C ILE A 346 2.99 -14.40 -6.49
N VAL A 347 2.77 -13.12 -6.77
CA VAL A 347 3.17 -11.98 -5.93
C VAL A 347 1.92 -11.26 -5.46
N VAL A 348 1.78 -11.01 -4.16
CA VAL A 348 0.59 -10.35 -3.58
C VAL A 348 0.95 -8.93 -3.14
N GLY A 349 0.06 -7.99 -3.43
CA GLY A 349 0.22 -6.57 -3.10
C GLY A 349 -1.11 -5.91 -2.72
N THR A 350 -1.05 -4.63 -2.38
CA THR A 350 -2.21 -3.82 -1.94
C THR A 350 -2.99 -3.26 -3.14
N GLY A 351 -3.58 -4.17 -3.92
CA GLY A 351 -4.31 -3.85 -5.15
C GLY A 351 -3.42 -3.85 -6.41
N SER A 352 -4.05 -3.74 -7.59
CA SER A 352 -3.33 -3.81 -8.86
C SER A 352 -2.40 -2.61 -9.09
N THR A 353 -2.74 -1.42 -8.59
CA THR A 353 -1.91 -0.21 -8.73
C THR A 353 -0.53 -0.34 -8.09
N GLN A 354 -0.43 -0.91 -6.87
CA GLN A 354 0.88 -1.21 -6.28
C GLN A 354 1.65 -2.27 -7.08
N LEU A 355 0.94 -3.27 -7.64
CA LEU A 355 1.56 -4.29 -8.47
C LEU A 355 2.07 -3.74 -9.81
N VAL A 356 1.39 -2.75 -10.39
CA VAL A 356 1.89 -2.00 -11.55
C VAL A 356 3.22 -1.32 -11.21
N GLN A 357 3.30 -0.62 -10.07
CA GLN A 357 4.56 -0.01 -9.64
C GLN A 357 5.67 -1.06 -9.42
N ALA A 358 5.32 -2.20 -8.82
CA ALA A 358 6.25 -3.30 -8.57
C ALA A 358 6.79 -3.94 -9.84
N VAL A 359 5.95 -4.14 -10.87
CA VAL A 359 6.42 -4.69 -12.14
C VAL A 359 7.24 -3.66 -12.92
N LEU A 360 6.86 -2.38 -12.91
CA LEU A 360 7.64 -1.32 -13.54
C LEU A 360 9.05 -1.26 -12.95
N TYR A 361 9.17 -1.30 -11.62
CA TYR A 361 10.47 -1.44 -10.94
C TYR A 361 11.21 -2.71 -11.36
N ALA A 362 10.54 -3.87 -11.37
CA ALA A 362 11.19 -5.15 -11.67
C ALA A 362 11.76 -5.24 -13.10
N LEU A 363 11.10 -4.59 -14.06
CA LEU A 363 11.50 -4.54 -15.46
C LEU A 363 12.54 -3.45 -15.76
N SER A 364 12.70 -2.46 -14.88
CA SER A 364 13.58 -1.31 -15.09
C SER A 364 14.82 -1.27 -14.19
N SER A 365 14.85 -2.03 -13.09
CA SER A 365 15.87 -1.92 -12.04
C SER A 365 17.31 -2.07 -12.54
N ASP A 366 17.50 -2.85 -13.60
CA ASP A 366 18.81 -3.23 -14.16
C ASP A 366 19.12 -2.48 -15.46
N SER A 367 18.19 -1.67 -15.95
CA SER A 367 18.38 -0.91 -17.17
C SER A 367 19.23 0.33 -16.91
N SER A 368 20.13 0.63 -17.84
CA SER A 368 20.88 1.89 -17.86
C SER A 368 20.03 3.08 -18.33
N HIS A 369 18.91 2.81 -18.99
CA HIS A 369 17.99 3.82 -19.52
C HIS A 369 16.59 3.66 -18.90
N PRO A 370 15.86 4.77 -18.65
CA PRO A 370 14.49 4.69 -18.15
C PRO A 370 13.57 3.89 -19.08
N LEU A 371 12.78 2.98 -18.52
CA LEU A 371 11.79 2.20 -19.23
C LEU A 371 10.63 3.09 -19.70
N SER A 372 10.33 3.05 -21.00
CA SER A 372 9.20 3.78 -21.58
C SER A 372 7.88 3.07 -21.27
N VAL A 373 6.95 3.73 -20.58
CA VAL A 373 5.65 3.14 -20.20
C VAL A 373 4.54 3.66 -21.12
N LEU A 374 3.82 2.73 -21.73
CA LEU A 374 2.84 3.00 -22.81
C LEU A 374 1.51 2.31 -22.52
N CYS A 375 0.41 2.86 -23.03
CA CYS A 375 -0.88 2.17 -23.07
C CYS A 375 -1.72 2.70 -24.23
N ALA A 376 -2.37 1.81 -24.98
CA ALA A 376 -3.22 2.19 -26.10
C ALA A 376 -4.47 2.97 -25.64
N ALA A 377 -4.72 4.15 -26.22
CA ALA A 377 -5.91 4.94 -25.90
C ALA A 377 -7.22 4.28 -26.42
N PRO A 378 -8.36 4.44 -25.73
CA PRO A 378 -8.48 4.95 -24.37
C PRO A 378 -7.86 4.01 -23.34
N TYR A 379 -7.04 4.54 -22.43
CA TYR A 379 -6.30 3.79 -21.41
C TYR A 379 -6.84 4.05 -19.99
N TYR A 380 -6.48 3.19 -19.03
CA TYR A 380 -6.86 3.40 -17.64
C TYR A 380 -6.31 4.73 -17.10
N SER A 381 -7.22 5.64 -16.71
CA SER A 381 -6.92 7.04 -16.43
C SER A 381 -5.89 7.32 -15.32
N PHE A 382 -5.50 6.32 -14.53
CA PHE A 382 -4.52 6.49 -13.45
C PHE A 382 -3.08 6.15 -13.89
N TYR A 383 -2.87 5.48 -15.03
CA TYR A 383 -1.51 5.10 -15.44
C TYR A 383 -0.54 6.29 -15.58
N PRO A 384 -0.87 7.40 -16.26
CA PRO A 384 0.06 8.52 -16.40
C PRO A 384 0.51 9.07 -15.04
N GLU A 385 -0.47 9.34 -14.17
CA GLU A 385 -0.20 9.91 -12.85
C GLU A 385 0.56 8.92 -11.94
N LEU A 386 0.23 7.62 -11.99
CA LEU A 386 0.93 6.59 -11.23
C LEU A 386 2.41 6.50 -11.60
N VAL A 387 2.72 6.61 -12.90
CA VAL A 387 4.07 6.48 -13.43
C VAL A 387 4.90 7.71 -13.07
N ASP A 388 4.33 8.92 -13.19
CA ASP A 388 5.11 10.16 -13.09
C ASP A 388 5.12 10.79 -11.69
N ILE A 389 4.18 10.49 -10.79
CA ILE A 389 4.02 11.22 -9.52
C ILE A 389 5.26 11.20 -8.62
N LEU A 390 6.06 10.13 -8.67
CA LEU A 390 7.29 10.00 -7.88
C LEU A 390 8.55 10.37 -8.66
N LYS A 391 8.43 10.82 -9.92
CA LYS A 391 9.56 11.15 -10.82
C LYS A 391 10.67 10.10 -10.75
N SER A 392 10.30 8.85 -11.03
CA SER A 392 11.21 7.72 -10.98
C SER A 392 12.30 7.86 -12.05
N GLY A 393 13.58 7.78 -11.67
CA GLY A 393 14.67 7.68 -12.66
C GLY A 393 14.69 6.34 -13.41
N LEU A 394 13.80 5.41 -13.07
CA LEU A 394 13.75 4.07 -13.66
C LEU A 394 12.75 3.93 -14.82
N TYR A 395 11.70 4.75 -14.85
CA TYR A 395 10.63 4.64 -15.83
C TYR A 395 9.90 5.96 -16.01
N LYS A 396 9.29 6.17 -17.18
CA LYS A 396 8.55 7.39 -17.52
C LYS A 396 7.36 7.11 -18.40
N TRP A 397 6.31 7.92 -18.27
CA TRP A 397 5.15 7.83 -19.14
C TRP A 397 5.47 8.39 -20.54
N GLU A 398 5.20 7.62 -21.58
CA GLU A 398 5.47 7.98 -22.98
C GLU A 398 4.20 8.12 -23.83
N GLY A 399 3.02 7.83 -23.26
CA GLY A 399 1.73 8.11 -23.88
C GLY A 399 1.10 6.94 -24.62
N ASP A 400 0.44 7.26 -25.74
CA ASP A 400 -0.36 6.32 -26.50
C ASP A 400 0.52 5.35 -27.31
N ALA A 401 0.34 4.06 -27.04
CA ALA A 401 1.04 2.96 -27.69
C ALA A 401 0.88 2.95 -29.22
N HIS A 402 -0.24 3.46 -29.76
CA HIS A 402 -0.46 3.54 -31.21
C HIS A 402 0.52 4.49 -31.93
N THR A 403 1.04 5.47 -31.21
CA THR A 403 1.92 6.51 -31.78
C THR A 403 3.39 6.29 -31.42
N PHE A 404 3.69 5.25 -30.65
CA PHE A 404 5.02 4.99 -30.15
C PHE A 404 5.95 4.45 -31.25
N ASN A 405 7.06 5.15 -31.49
CA ASN A 405 8.05 4.81 -32.50
C ASN A 405 9.50 4.99 -32.01
N LYS A 406 9.71 5.10 -30.69
CA LYS A 406 11.04 5.36 -30.11
C LYS A 406 11.84 4.06 -29.95
N ASP A 407 13.16 4.18 -30.06
CA ASP A 407 14.11 3.13 -29.73
C ASP A 407 14.28 2.99 -28.21
N GLY A 408 14.71 1.81 -27.78
CA GLY A 408 14.99 1.50 -26.37
C GLY A 408 13.88 0.74 -25.65
N PRO A 409 14.13 0.37 -24.38
CA PRO A 409 13.25 -0.54 -23.65
C PRO A 409 11.89 0.11 -23.38
N PHE A 410 10.84 -0.67 -23.55
CA PHE A 410 9.48 -0.23 -23.30
C PHE A 410 8.64 -1.30 -22.61
N VAL A 411 7.57 -0.85 -21.97
CA VAL A 411 6.51 -1.71 -21.46
C VAL A 411 5.16 -1.18 -21.93
N GLU A 412 4.39 -2.04 -22.58
CA GLU A 412 3.00 -1.78 -22.90
C GLU A 412 2.10 -2.35 -21.81
N LEU A 413 1.39 -1.47 -21.10
CA LEU A 413 0.33 -1.85 -20.17
C LEU A 413 -0.93 -2.15 -20.98
N VAL A 414 -1.49 -3.36 -20.88
CA VAL A 414 -2.71 -3.78 -21.58
C VAL A 414 -3.78 -4.07 -20.55
N THR A 415 -4.75 -3.16 -20.40
CA THR A 415 -5.94 -3.44 -19.59
C THR A 415 -6.95 -4.23 -20.43
N SER A 416 -7.31 -5.44 -20.01
CA SER A 416 -8.21 -6.31 -20.78
C SER A 416 -9.07 -7.18 -19.85
N PRO A 417 -10.41 -7.04 -19.84
CA PRO A 417 -11.21 -6.05 -20.54
C PRO A 417 -10.82 -4.63 -20.13
N ASN A 418 -10.81 -3.73 -21.10
CA ASN A 418 -10.29 -2.38 -20.93
C ASN A 418 -11.20 -1.51 -20.05
N ASN A 419 -10.58 -0.53 -19.40
CA ASN A 419 -11.27 0.55 -18.70
C ASN A 419 -10.84 1.86 -19.37
N PRO A 420 -11.70 2.45 -20.21
CA PRO A 420 -13.12 2.62 -19.89
C PRO A 420 -14.12 1.80 -20.72
N ASP A 421 -13.75 1.31 -21.89
CA ASP A 421 -14.70 0.84 -22.90
C ASP A 421 -15.08 -0.65 -22.81
N GLY A 422 -14.43 -1.40 -21.92
CA GLY A 422 -14.68 -2.81 -21.72
C GLY A 422 -14.15 -3.73 -22.81
N SER A 423 -13.46 -3.23 -23.83
CA SER A 423 -12.97 -4.05 -24.95
C SER A 423 -11.92 -5.07 -24.52
N ILE A 424 -11.93 -6.27 -25.12
CA ILE A 424 -10.81 -7.20 -24.99
C ILE A 424 -9.69 -6.73 -25.93
N ARG A 425 -8.50 -6.50 -25.37
CA ARG A 425 -7.35 -5.94 -26.11
C ARG A 425 -6.11 -6.82 -25.95
N GLY A 426 -5.24 -6.72 -26.95
CA GLY A 426 -3.85 -7.16 -26.92
C GLY A 426 -2.91 -5.97 -27.14
N PRO A 427 -1.59 -6.21 -27.11
CA PRO A 427 -0.59 -5.17 -27.37
C PRO A 427 -0.68 -4.67 -28.81
N VAL A 428 -0.41 -3.38 -29.02
CA VAL A 428 -0.43 -2.73 -30.33
C VAL A 428 0.98 -2.38 -30.83
N VAL A 429 1.95 -2.29 -29.92
CA VAL A 429 3.35 -2.09 -30.30
C VAL A 429 3.91 -3.41 -30.81
N ARG A 430 4.64 -3.36 -31.93
CA ARG A 430 5.35 -4.54 -32.44
C ARG A 430 6.33 -5.04 -31.39
N GLN A 431 6.16 -6.30 -30.99
CA GLN A 431 7.06 -6.98 -30.06
C GLN A 431 8.51 -6.89 -30.53
N ARG A 432 9.38 -6.46 -29.63
CA ARG A 432 10.84 -6.40 -29.75
C ARG A 432 11.44 -7.12 -28.55
N ASP A 433 12.68 -7.55 -28.65
CA ASP A 433 13.37 -8.26 -27.56
C ASP A 433 13.52 -7.40 -26.28
N ASP A 434 13.49 -6.07 -26.41
CA ASP A 434 13.55 -5.09 -25.32
C ASP A 434 12.15 -4.60 -24.87
N GLY A 435 11.09 -5.17 -25.44
CA GLY A 435 9.70 -4.84 -25.16
C GLY A 435 9.05 -5.80 -24.18
N HIS A 436 8.31 -5.26 -23.22
CA HIS A 436 7.52 -6.04 -22.28
C HIS A 436 6.02 -5.73 -22.42
N VAL A 437 5.17 -6.72 -22.12
CA VAL A 437 3.72 -6.52 -22.06
C VAL A 437 3.22 -6.97 -20.71
N VAL A 438 2.49 -6.07 -20.03
CA VAL A 438 1.87 -6.35 -18.73
C VAL A 438 0.37 -6.31 -18.91
N TYR A 439 -0.30 -7.43 -18.65
CA TYR A 439 -1.75 -7.52 -18.73
C TYR A 439 -2.39 -7.17 -17.38
N ASP A 440 -3.09 -6.05 -17.32
CA ASP A 440 -3.96 -5.70 -16.20
C ASP A 440 -5.36 -6.32 -16.43
N LEU A 441 -5.58 -7.45 -15.78
CA LEU A 441 -6.78 -8.28 -15.90
C LEU A 441 -7.78 -8.01 -14.76
N ALA A 442 -7.80 -6.78 -14.24
CA ALA A 442 -8.71 -6.39 -13.15
C ALA A 442 -10.20 -6.70 -13.45
N TYR A 443 -10.61 -6.67 -14.72
CA TYR A 443 -11.99 -6.95 -15.14
C TYR A 443 -12.17 -8.30 -15.85
N TYR A 444 -11.14 -9.16 -15.94
CA TYR A 444 -11.24 -10.47 -16.62
C TYR A 444 -11.92 -11.52 -15.73
N TRP A 445 -13.19 -11.25 -15.44
CA TRP A 445 -14.04 -12.05 -14.57
C TRP A 445 -15.42 -12.26 -15.22
N PRO A 446 -16.09 -13.41 -14.95
CA PRO A 446 -17.33 -13.78 -15.63
C PRO A 446 -18.49 -12.78 -15.45
N GLN A 447 -18.46 -11.91 -14.44
CA GLN A 447 -19.48 -10.87 -14.25
C GLN A 447 -19.31 -9.65 -15.17
N PHE A 448 -18.14 -9.44 -15.78
CA PHE A 448 -17.86 -8.28 -16.64
C PHE A 448 -17.69 -8.64 -18.11
N THR A 449 -17.15 -9.83 -18.38
CA THR A 449 -16.88 -10.30 -19.75
C THR A 449 -17.17 -11.79 -19.89
N ALA A 450 -17.37 -12.25 -21.12
CA ALA A 450 -17.28 -13.67 -21.42
C ALA A 450 -15.84 -14.14 -21.21
N ILE A 451 -15.66 -15.28 -20.54
CA ILE A 451 -14.37 -15.96 -20.44
C ILE A 451 -14.29 -16.94 -21.60
N THR A 452 -13.65 -16.53 -22.70
CA THR A 452 -13.55 -17.36 -23.92
C THR A 452 -12.36 -18.29 -23.91
N HIS A 453 -11.33 -17.96 -23.13
CA HIS A 453 -10.12 -18.75 -22.94
C HIS A 453 -9.47 -18.47 -21.58
N GLN A 454 -8.57 -19.35 -21.16
CA GLN A 454 -7.72 -19.12 -20.00
C GLN A 454 -6.64 -18.10 -20.38
N ALA A 455 -6.49 -17.02 -19.59
CA ALA A 455 -5.42 -16.06 -19.81
C ALA A 455 -4.06 -16.69 -19.49
N ASP A 456 -3.11 -16.57 -20.41
CA ASP A 456 -1.79 -17.20 -20.31
C ASP A 456 -0.64 -16.26 -20.73
N HIS A 457 -0.63 -15.06 -20.16
CA HIS A 457 0.40 -14.06 -20.44
C HIS A 457 1.56 -14.12 -19.45
N ASP A 458 2.72 -13.56 -19.83
CA ASP A 458 3.94 -13.64 -19.02
C ASP A 458 3.82 -12.91 -17.69
N ILE A 459 3.10 -11.78 -17.69
CA ILE A 459 2.80 -10.97 -16.52
C ILE A 459 1.32 -10.60 -16.54
N MET A 460 0.58 -11.13 -15.57
CA MET A 460 -0.86 -10.88 -15.40
C MET A 460 -1.13 -10.30 -14.03
N LEU A 461 -1.84 -9.17 -13.96
CA LEU A 461 -2.22 -8.50 -12.72
C LEU A 461 -3.72 -8.65 -12.46
N PHE A 462 -4.08 -8.92 -11.21
CA PHE A 462 -5.47 -9.10 -10.77
C PHE A 462 -5.76 -8.31 -9.51
N THR A 463 -7.04 -8.08 -9.23
CA THR A 463 -7.51 -7.44 -7.99
C THR A 463 -8.74 -8.13 -7.42
N PHE A 464 -8.75 -8.26 -6.10
CA PHE A 464 -9.85 -8.80 -5.33
C PHE A 464 -11.10 -7.92 -5.36
N SER A 465 -10.92 -6.58 -5.37
CA SER A 465 -12.03 -5.62 -5.25
C SER A 465 -13.02 -5.69 -6.42
N LYS A 466 -12.51 -6.04 -7.62
CA LYS A 466 -13.33 -6.17 -8.84
C LYS A 466 -13.89 -7.57 -8.98
N SER A 467 -13.12 -8.60 -8.60
CA SER A 467 -13.57 -9.98 -8.66
C SER A 467 -14.73 -10.27 -7.70
N THR A 468 -14.75 -9.63 -6.54
CA THR A 468 -15.74 -9.91 -5.48
C THR A 468 -16.74 -8.78 -5.21
N GLY A 469 -16.66 -7.66 -5.93
CA GLY A 469 -17.55 -6.50 -5.70
C GLY A 469 -17.30 -5.73 -4.39
N HIS A 470 -16.29 -6.12 -3.60
CA HIS A 470 -15.89 -5.41 -2.38
C HIS A 470 -15.02 -4.20 -2.72
N ALA A 471 -15.68 -3.14 -3.19
CA ALA A 471 -15.03 -1.85 -3.44
C ALA A 471 -14.42 -1.30 -2.14
N GLY A 472 -13.10 -1.33 -2.05
CA GLY A 472 -12.36 -0.93 -0.85
C GLY A 472 -11.36 -1.97 -0.35
N SER A 473 -11.54 -3.25 -0.70
CA SER A 473 -10.55 -4.30 -0.40
C SER A 473 -9.28 -4.08 -1.24
N ARG A 474 -8.17 -3.73 -0.59
CA ARG A 474 -6.89 -3.45 -1.27
C ARG A 474 -6.03 -4.69 -1.33
N ILE A 475 -6.50 -5.69 -2.06
CA ILE A 475 -5.76 -6.93 -2.32
C ILE A 475 -5.68 -7.13 -3.82
N GLY A 476 -4.46 -7.36 -4.32
CA GLY A 476 -4.19 -7.73 -5.69
C GLY A 476 -3.11 -8.80 -5.74
N TRP A 477 -3.06 -9.55 -6.83
CA TRP A 477 -2.00 -10.52 -7.08
C TRP A 477 -1.52 -10.44 -8.52
N ALA A 478 -0.23 -10.66 -8.72
CA ALA A 478 0.40 -10.83 -10.01
C ALA A 478 0.75 -12.30 -10.21
N ILE A 479 0.55 -12.81 -11.42
CA ILE A 479 0.96 -14.15 -11.86
C ILE A 479 2.04 -13.97 -12.93
N LEU A 480 3.23 -14.54 -12.69
CA LEU A 480 4.41 -14.33 -13.51
C LEU A 480 5.03 -15.65 -13.99
N ARG A 481 5.53 -15.67 -15.23
CA ARG A 481 6.43 -16.74 -15.71
C ARG A 481 7.85 -16.59 -15.16
N ASN A 482 8.37 -15.37 -15.15
CA ASN A 482 9.77 -15.11 -14.80
C ASN A 482 9.97 -15.00 -13.27
N LYS A 483 10.84 -15.86 -12.72
CA LYS A 483 11.18 -15.90 -11.29
C LYS A 483 11.87 -14.62 -10.80
N GLU A 484 12.79 -14.11 -11.61
CA GLU A 484 13.62 -12.95 -11.29
C GLU A 484 12.76 -11.68 -11.22
N THR A 485 11.85 -11.50 -12.19
CA THR A 485 10.86 -10.43 -12.18
C THR A 485 9.97 -10.54 -10.93
N ALA A 486 9.48 -11.74 -10.60
CA ALA A 486 8.67 -11.95 -9.39
C ALA A 486 9.45 -11.60 -8.10
N ALA A 487 10.71 -12.00 -8.00
CA ALA A 487 11.56 -11.69 -6.86
C ALA A 487 11.79 -10.17 -6.69
N ARG A 488 12.01 -9.45 -7.80
CA ARG A 488 12.15 -7.98 -7.77
C ARG A 488 10.85 -7.26 -7.42
N MET A 489 9.71 -7.77 -7.89
CA MET A 489 8.41 -7.24 -7.47
C MET A 489 8.20 -7.40 -5.96
N VAL A 490 8.50 -8.59 -5.41
CA VAL A 490 8.44 -8.84 -3.96
C VAL A 490 9.35 -7.87 -3.20
N LYS A 491 10.58 -7.65 -3.70
CA LYS A 491 11.52 -6.69 -3.10
C LYS A 491 10.91 -5.29 -2.96
N LEU A 492 10.31 -4.73 -4.03
CA LEU A 492 9.67 -3.41 -3.92
C LEU A 492 8.50 -3.41 -2.92
N ILE A 493 7.65 -4.43 -2.97
CA ILE A 493 6.47 -4.54 -2.09
C ILE A 493 6.91 -4.63 -0.62
N ASP A 494 7.97 -5.37 -0.33
CA ASP A 494 8.51 -5.47 1.02
C ASP A 494 9.09 -4.14 1.51
N VAL A 495 9.67 -3.33 0.63
CA VAL A 495 10.19 -1.99 1.00
C VAL A 495 9.06 -1.00 1.25
N LEU A 496 8.07 -0.95 0.34
CA LEU A 496 6.98 0.04 0.39
C LEU A 496 5.83 -0.35 1.34
N SER A 497 5.68 -1.64 1.64
CA SER A 497 4.54 -2.17 2.39
C SER A 497 4.87 -3.30 3.37
N VAL A 498 6.15 -3.57 3.67
CA VAL A 498 6.72 -4.52 4.66
C VAL A 498 5.72 -5.53 5.25
N GLY A 499 5.78 -6.79 4.80
CA GLY A 499 5.05 -7.91 5.42
C GLY A 499 3.68 -8.19 4.83
N VAL A 500 3.56 -8.17 3.50
CA VAL A 500 2.28 -8.44 2.82
C VAL A 500 1.86 -9.91 2.94
N CYS A 501 2.74 -10.89 3.20
CA CYS A 501 2.34 -12.31 3.17
C CYS A 501 3.20 -13.28 4.01
N ASP A 502 3.56 -12.98 5.26
CA ASP A 502 4.00 -14.05 6.18
C ASP A 502 2.77 -14.75 6.77
N GLY A 503 2.35 -15.87 6.18
CA GLY A 503 1.44 -16.84 6.79
C GLY A 503 -0.04 -16.79 6.37
N PHE A 504 -0.38 -16.39 5.14
CA PHE A 504 -1.76 -16.47 4.65
C PHE A 504 -2.06 -17.85 4.06
N GLU A 505 -2.71 -18.73 4.82
CA GLU A 505 -3.47 -19.86 4.27
C GLU A 505 -4.90 -19.38 3.97
N VAL A 506 -5.28 -19.39 2.69
CA VAL A 506 -6.68 -19.18 2.32
C VAL A 506 -7.45 -20.45 2.69
N SER A 507 -8.13 -20.44 3.84
CA SER A 507 -9.20 -21.38 4.09
C SER A 507 -10.24 -21.23 2.97
N SER A 508 -10.54 -22.33 2.27
CA SER A 508 -11.49 -22.45 1.15
C SER A 508 -12.94 -22.24 1.60
N ALA A 509 -13.25 -21.06 2.15
CA ALA A 509 -14.50 -20.79 2.88
C ALA A 509 -15.50 -19.94 2.09
N LEU A 510 -15.45 -19.92 0.76
CA LEU A 510 -16.60 -19.49 -0.02
C LEU A 510 -17.42 -20.73 -0.40
N PRO A 511 -18.55 -21.02 0.27
CA PRO A 511 -19.50 -21.99 -0.25
C PRO A 511 -20.01 -21.48 -1.61
N GLU A 512 -19.75 -22.26 -2.66
CA GLU A 512 -20.25 -22.06 -4.03
C GLU A 512 -19.87 -20.71 -4.69
N PRO A 513 -18.57 -20.47 -5.00
CA PRO A 513 -18.14 -19.26 -5.72
C PRO A 513 -18.85 -19.08 -7.07
N ASP A 514 -19.32 -20.16 -7.70
CA ASP A 514 -20.07 -20.12 -8.96
C ASP A 514 -21.39 -19.35 -8.83
N ARG A 515 -22.14 -19.54 -7.73
CA ARG A 515 -23.41 -18.82 -7.50
C ARG A 515 -23.20 -17.31 -7.39
N PHE A 516 -22.10 -16.91 -6.75
CA PHE A 516 -21.72 -15.50 -6.65
C PHE A 516 -21.55 -14.88 -8.04
N PHE A 517 -20.76 -15.51 -8.92
CA PHE A 517 -20.50 -14.98 -10.26
C PHE A 517 -21.75 -14.98 -11.15
N HIS A 518 -22.59 -16.01 -11.07
CA HIS A 518 -23.87 -16.04 -11.78
C HIS A 518 -24.82 -14.91 -11.34
N TYR A 519 -24.94 -14.67 -10.02
CA TYR A 519 -25.78 -13.60 -9.49
C TYR A 519 -25.31 -12.21 -9.93
N PHE A 520 -24.01 -11.92 -9.83
CA PHE A 520 -23.46 -10.64 -10.27
C PHE A 520 -23.58 -10.43 -11.77
N ARG A 521 -23.39 -11.48 -12.57
CA ARG A 521 -23.61 -11.42 -14.02
C ARG A 521 -25.07 -11.10 -14.35
N HIS A 522 -26.04 -11.66 -13.63
CA HIS A 522 -27.44 -11.32 -13.81
C HIS A 522 -27.71 -9.83 -13.52
N ILE A 523 -27.21 -9.29 -12.40
CA ILE A 523 -27.33 -7.86 -12.07
C ILE A 523 -26.74 -6.99 -13.17
N MET A 524 -25.52 -7.31 -13.64
CA MET A 524 -24.87 -6.54 -14.69
C MET A 524 -25.67 -6.58 -16.00
N THR A 525 -26.28 -7.72 -16.32
CA THR A 525 -27.17 -7.87 -17.49
C THR A 525 -28.35 -6.91 -17.41
N GLU A 526 -29.06 -6.91 -16.27
CA GLU A 526 -30.21 -6.03 -16.08
C GLU A 526 -29.85 -4.55 -16.15
N ARG A 527 -28.72 -4.17 -15.53
CA ARG A 527 -28.23 -2.79 -15.54
C ARG A 527 -27.89 -2.32 -16.95
N TRP A 528 -27.21 -3.15 -17.73
CA TRP A 528 -26.88 -2.83 -19.12
C TRP A 528 -28.12 -2.73 -20.01
N ASN A 529 -29.13 -3.60 -19.82
CA ASN A 529 -30.40 -3.50 -20.55
C ASN A 529 -31.12 -2.17 -20.25
N LYS A 530 -31.27 -1.81 -18.97
CA LYS A 530 -31.88 -0.54 -18.55
C LYS A 530 -31.11 0.68 -19.07
N LEU A 531 -29.78 0.62 -19.07
CA LEU A 531 -28.96 1.71 -19.62
C LEU A 531 -29.15 1.85 -21.13
N ARG A 532 -29.15 0.75 -21.90
CA ARG A 532 -29.38 0.79 -23.36
C ARG A 532 -30.73 1.41 -23.68
N GLU A 533 -31.77 1.08 -22.91
CA GLU A 533 -33.10 1.70 -23.06
C GLU A 533 -33.07 3.20 -22.76
N ALA A 534 -32.41 3.62 -21.68
CA ALA A 534 -32.29 5.03 -21.32
C ALA A 534 -31.52 5.84 -22.37
N VAL A 535 -30.40 5.29 -22.88
CA VAL A 535 -29.58 5.91 -23.93
C VAL A 535 -30.37 6.01 -25.25
N LYS A 536 -31.10 4.95 -25.63
CA LYS A 536 -31.94 4.95 -26.83
C LYS A 536 -33.04 6.02 -26.78
N LYS A 537 -33.58 6.32 -25.60
CA LYS A 537 -34.60 7.37 -25.40
C LYS A 537 -34.01 8.79 -25.39
N ASN A 538 -32.75 8.91 -25.02
CA ASN A 538 -32.10 10.19 -24.80
C ASN A 538 -31.54 10.82 -26.09
N GLU A 539 -31.10 10.02 -27.07
CA GLU A 539 -30.53 10.44 -28.36
C GLU A 539 -29.29 11.38 -28.31
N VAL A 540 -28.86 11.84 -27.14
CA VAL A 540 -27.64 12.66 -26.95
C VAL A 540 -26.40 11.80 -26.83
N PHE A 541 -26.52 10.60 -26.24
CA PHE A 541 -25.41 9.68 -26.05
C PHE A 541 -25.55 8.42 -26.89
N SER A 542 -24.41 7.83 -27.26
CA SER A 542 -24.30 6.49 -27.84
C SER A 542 -23.44 5.57 -26.96
N LEU A 543 -23.61 4.26 -27.13
CA LEU A 543 -22.87 3.20 -26.44
C LEU A 543 -22.13 2.32 -27.44
N PRO A 544 -20.97 1.74 -27.08
CA PRO A 544 -20.33 0.69 -27.87
C PRO A 544 -21.25 -0.52 -28.04
N GLU A 545 -21.19 -1.14 -29.22
CA GLU A 545 -21.79 -2.45 -29.44
C GLU A 545 -20.84 -3.54 -28.97
N TYR A 546 -21.37 -4.44 -28.14
CA TYR A 546 -20.63 -5.60 -27.64
C TYR A 546 -21.20 -6.87 -28.26
N GLN A 547 -20.35 -7.64 -28.92
CA GLN A 547 -20.73 -8.94 -29.46
C GLN A 547 -20.94 -9.97 -28.34
N GLN A 548 -21.78 -10.96 -28.60
CA GLN A 548 -21.93 -12.12 -27.71
C GLN A 548 -20.92 -13.18 -28.11
N GLU A 549 -20.25 -13.74 -27.11
CA GLU A 549 -19.27 -14.81 -27.32
C GLU A 549 -19.63 -16.03 -26.48
N HIS A 550 -19.11 -17.19 -26.87
CA HIS A 550 -19.29 -18.40 -26.08
C HIS A 550 -18.39 -18.37 -24.83
N CYS A 551 -19.00 -18.31 -23.65
CA CYS A 551 -18.28 -18.22 -22.38
C CYS A 551 -18.09 -19.61 -21.76
N LEU A 552 -16.84 -19.97 -21.46
CA LEU A 552 -16.46 -21.23 -20.82
C LEU A 552 -17.06 -21.37 -19.41
N PHE A 553 -17.17 -20.27 -18.66
CA PHE A 553 -17.76 -20.27 -17.32
C PHE A 553 -19.27 -20.60 -17.34
N SER A 554 -20.06 -19.87 -18.14
CA SER A 554 -21.52 -20.07 -18.21
C SER A 554 -21.95 -21.17 -19.19
N LYS A 555 -21.03 -21.75 -19.96
CA LYS A 555 -21.27 -22.78 -20.99
C LYS A 555 -22.34 -22.37 -22.02
N GLY A 556 -22.25 -21.12 -22.52
CA GLY A 556 -23.23 -20.58 -23.47
C GLY A 556 -22.88 -19.16 -23.95
N LEU A 557 -23.72 -18.61 -24.83
CA LEU A 557 -23.54 -17.24 -25.34
C LEU A 557 -23.72 -16.20 -24.24
N ALA A 558 -22.79 -15.27 -24.22
CA ALA A 558 -22.60 -14.33 -23.13
C ALA A 558 -22.15 -12.99 -23.72
N GLY A 559 -22.95 -11.94 -23.53
CA GLY A 559 -22.54 -10.58 -23.87
C GLY A 559 -21.51 -10.02 -22.89
N MET A 560 -20.71 -9.06 -23.35
CA MET A 560 -19.86 -8.25 -22.47
C MET A 560 -20.72 -7.26 -21.69
N GLN A 561 -20.46 -7.15 -20.39
CA GLN A 561 -21.18 -6.27 -19.47
C GLN A 561 -20.19 -5.52 -18.59
N PRO A 562 -19.40 -4.60 -19.17
CA PRO A 562 -18.32 -3.95 -18.45
C PRO A 562 -18.81 -3.25 -17.17
N GLY A 563 -17.94 -3.18 -16.16
CA GLY A 563 -18.24 -2.46 -14.92
C GLY A 563 -18.39 -0.94 -15.08
N PHE A 564 -18.09 -0.41 -16.26
CA PHE A 564 -18.22 1.00 -16.60
C PHE A 564 -18.91 1.14 -17.96
N ALA A 565 -19.79 2.13 -18.06
CA ALA A 565 -20.36 2.54 -19.32
C ALA A 565 -19.45 3.60 -19.95
N TRP A 566 -19.15 3.42 -21.23
CA TRP A 566 -18.42 4.38 -22.05
C TRP A 566 -19.41 5.04 -23.00
N LEU A 567 -19.78 6.28 -22.72
CA LEU A 567 -20.79 7.02 -23.48
C LEU A 567 -20.08 8.02 -24.39
N LYS A 568 -20.54 8.15 -25.63
CA LYS A 568 -20.10 9.19 -26.57
C LYS A 568 -21.22 10.19 -26.81
N CYS A 569 -20.95 11.47 -26.63
CA CYS A 569 -21.89 12.55 -26.90
C CYS A 569 -21.96 12.81 -28.41
N GLU A 570 -23.15 12.71 -29.00
CA GLU A 570 -23.35 12.83 -30.45
C GLU A 570 -23.79 14.24 -30.90
N VAL A 571 -24.16 15.14 -29.97
CA VAL A 571 -24.76 16.45 -30.28
C VAL A 571 -23.90 17.63 -29.79
N GLY A 572 -23.94 18.76 -30.53
CA GLY A 572 -23.56 20.13 -30.11
C GLY A 572 -22.07 20.48 -29.95
N GLU A 573 -21.76 21.76 -29.68
CA GLU A 573 -20.44 22.23 -29.15
C GLU A 573 -20.06 21.50 -27.84
N SER A 574 -21.02 20.85 -27.19
CA SER A 574 -20.88 19.89 -26.08
C SER A 574 -20.02 18.66 -26.38
N LYS A 575 -19.61 18.42 -27.63
CA LYS A 575 -18.59 17.42 -27.97
C LYS A 575 -17.27 17.65 -27.25
N GLU A 576 -16.98 18.86 -26.78
CA GLU A 576 -15.73 19.13 -26.05
C GLU A 576 -15.83 18.97 -24.52
N GLU A 577 -17.06 18.83 -23.98
CA GLU A 577 -17.35 18.86 -22.53
C GLU A 577 -18.46 17.89 -22.07
N ALA A 578 -18.50 16.65 -22.57
CA ALA A 578 -19.52 15.66 -22.15
C ALA A 578 -19.52 15.42 -20.62
N GLU A 579 -18.37 15.56 -19.93
CA GLU A 579 -18.30 15.50 -18.47
C GLU A 579 -19.06 16.67 -17.80
N GLY A 580 -18.98 17.87 -18.38
CA GLY A 580 -19.68 19.07 -17.91
C GLY A 580 -21.20 18.92 -18.03
N LEU A 581 -21.68 18.40 -19.16
CA LEU A 581 -23.10 18.13 -19.40
C LEU A 581 -23.69 17.17 -18.35
N LEU A 582 -23.01 16.04 -18.10
CA LEU A 582 -23.42 15.08 -17.08
C LEU A 582 -23.35 15.69 -15.67
N LYS A 583 -22.31 16.48 -15.38
CA LYS A 583 -22.16 17.16 -14.09
C LYS A 583 -23.30 18.15 -13.83
N GLY A 584 -23.73 18.92 -14.84
CA GLY A 584 -24.88 19.82 -14.75
C GLY A 584 -26.19 19.12 -14.37
N HIS A 585 -26.31 17.84 -14.71
CA HIS A 585 -27.43 16.98 -14.34
C HIS A 585 -27.18 16.15 -13.08
N ASN A 586 -26.18 16.51 -12.27
CA ASN A 586 -25.78 15.78 -11.06
C ASN A 586 -25.41 14.31 -11.33
N ILE A 587 -24.86 14.00 -12.50
CA ILE A 587 -24.32 12.68 -12.83
C ILE A 587 -22.79 12.73 -12.69
N GLN A 588 -22.25 11.85 -11.85
CA GLN A 588 -20.80 11.71 -11.71
C GLN A 588 -20.23 10.89 -12.86
N ALA A 589 -19.36 11.52 -13.64
CA ALA A 589 -18.66 10.90 -14.76
C ALA A 589 -17.18 11.28 -14.76
N ARG A 590 -16.37 10.61 -15.59
CA ARG A 590 -15.01 11.05 -15.93
C ARG A 590 -14.92 11.26 -17.44
N GLY A 591 -14.48 12.43 -17.88
CA GLY A 591 -14.34 12.79 -19.28
C GLY A 591 -13.19 12.09 -19.99
N GLY A 592 -13.34 11.98 -21.31
CA GLY A 592 -12.49 11.19 -22.20
C GLY A 592 -11.04 11.63 -22.25
N ARG A 593 -10.77 12.93 -22.05
CA ARG A 593 -9.41 13.49 -21.96
C ARG A 593 -8.56 12.82 -20.88
N LYS A 594 -9.17 12.36 -19.78
CA LYS A 594 -8.49 11.61 -18.71
C LYS A 594 -8.06 10.19 -19.12
N PHE A 595 -8.58 9.69 -20.24
CA PHE A 595 -8.32 8.37 -20.80
C PHE A 595 -7.50 8.46 -22.10
N GLY A 596 -7.03 9.66 -22.49
CA GLY A 596 -6.26 9.86 -23.71
C GLY A 596 -7.09 10.04 -24.99
N VAL A 597 -8.39 10.30 -24.89
CA VAL A 597 -9.26 10.60 -26.06
C VAL A 597 -9.89 11.99 -25.93
N ASP A 598 -10.67 12.42 -26.92
CA ASP A 598 -11.31 13.73 -26.89
C ASP A 598 -12.41 13.88 -25.79
N GLY A 599 -12.93 15.10 -25.65
CA GLY A 599 -13.92 15.47 -24.64
C GLY A 599 -15.33 14.93 -24.87
N SER A 600 -15.58 14.25 -26.00
CA SER A 600 -16.93 13.77 -26.34
C SER A 600 -17.29 12.49 -25.61
N PHE A 601 -16.29 11.80 -25.07
CA PHE A 601 -16.47 10.57 -24.32
C PHE A 601 -16.55 10.80 -22.82
N VAL A 602 -17.35 9.97 -22.14
CA VAL A 602 -17.44 9.94 -20.68
C VAL A 602 -17.57 8.53 -20.16
N ARG A 603 -16.86 8.24 -19.06
CA ARG A 603 -16.98 6.99 -18.31
C ARG A 603 -17.89 7.18 -17.11
N VAL A 604 -18.92 6.35 -16.99
CA VAL A 604 -19.84 6.28 -15.84
C VAL A 604 -19.74 4.91 -15.17
N SER A 605 -19.82 4.86 -13.83
CA SER A 605 -19.75 3.59 -13.10
C SER A 605 -21.07 2.84 -13.11
N MET A 606 -21.04 1.57 -13.51
CA MET A 606 -22.18 0.65 -13.46
C MET A 606 -22.21 -0.17 -12.16
N LEU A 607 -21.27 0.08 -11.24
CA LEU A 607 -21.08 -0.66 -9.99
C LEU A 607 -21.59 0.09 -8.75
N SER A 608 -22.34 1.17 -8.95
CA SER A 608 -22.91 1.96 -7.87
C SER A 608 -24.04 1.21 -7.14
N ARG A 609 -24.42 1.68 -5.95
CA ARG A 609 -25.58 1.13 -5.23
C ARG A 609 -26.85 1.32 -6.06
N GLU A 610 -27.83 0.44 -5.89
CA GLU A 610 -29.04 0.41 -6.73
C GLU A 610 -29.77 1.76 -6.78
N ASN A 611 -29.93 2.45 -5.65
CA ASN A 611 -30.56 3.78 -5.64
C ASN A 611 -29.77 4.82 -6.43
N THR A 612 -28.43 4.77 -6.37
CA THR A 612 -27.56 5.66 -7.14
C THR A 612 -27.65 5.34 -8.64
N PHE A 613 -27.71 4.05 -9.00
CA PHE A 613 -27.87 3.62 -10.38
C PHE A 613 -29.23 4.04 -10.97
N LYS A 614 -30.32 3.88 -10.22
CA LYS A 614 -31.66 4.34 -10.63
C LYS A 614 -31.70 5.85 -10.85
N ALA A 615 -31.20 6.62 -9.88
CA ALA A 615 -31.12 8.08 -9.99
C ALA A 615 -30.26 8.51 -11.20
N PHE A 616 -29.19 7.77 -11.51
CA PHE A 616 -28.39 8.00 -12.71
C PHE A 616 -29.23 7.80 -13.99
N LEU A 617 -29.97 6.70 -14.12
CA LEU A 617 -30.81 6.45 -15.30
C LEU A 617 -31.92 7.49 -15.49
N GLU A 618 -32.55 7.91 -14.40
CA GLU A 618 -33.57 8.98 -14.41
C GLU A 618 -32.99 10.29 -14.93
N ARG A 619 -31.85 10.71 -14.36
CA ARG A 619 -31.15 11.94 -14.78
C ARG A 619 -30.65 11.86 -16.22
N LEU A 620 -30.13 10.71 -16.63
CA LEU A 620 -29.65 10.50 -18.01
C LEU A 620 -30.80 10.61 -19.01
N SER A 621 -31.94 10.00 -18.69
CA SER A 621 -33.13 10.05 -19.55
C SER A 621 -33.69 11.48 -19.69
N ALA A 622 -33.55 12.31 -18.65
CA ALA A 622 -34.04 13.69 -18.65
C ALA A 622 -33.26 14.63 -19.60
N ILE A 623 -31.99 14.34 -19.92
CA ILE A 623 -31.12 15.22 -20.72
C ILE A 623 -31.68 15.46 -22.14
N GLY A 624 -32.34 14.47 -22.74
CA GLY A 624 -32.89 14.55 -24.12
C GLY A 624 -34.39 14.89 -24.18
N ALA A 625 -35.07 14.91 -23.03
CA ALA A 625 -36.52 15.15 -22.97
C ALA A 625 -36.91 16.63 -23.02
N GLY A 626 -35.95 17.55 -22.86
CA GLY A 626 -36.14 19.00 -23.01
C GLY A 626 -35.56 19.49 -24.34
N LYS A 627 -36.39 20.10 -25.19
CA LYS A 627 -35.96 20.81 -26.42
C LYS A 627 -35.21 22.12 -26.14
N ASP A 628 -34.27 22.15 -25.19
CA ASP A 628 -33.43 23.33 -24.93
C ASP A 628 -31.95 22.90 -24.79
N ILE A 629 -31.31 22.69 -25.94
CA ILE A 629 -29.84 22.66 -26.05
C ILE A 629 -29.27 24.09 -26.21
N THR A 630 -30.13 25.11 -26.18
CA THR A 630 -29.76 26.52 -26.23
C THR A 630 -30.19 27.21 -24.94
N HIS A 631 -29.30 27.30 -23.94
CA HIS A 631 -29.17 28.42 -22.98
C HIS A 631 -28.22 28.03 -21.84
N MET A 632 -26.92 28.01 -22.13
CA MET A 632 -25.88 28.32 -21.14
C MET A 632 -25.02 29.46 -21.70
N LYS A 633 -25.67 30.60 -21.93
CA LYS A 633 -25.00 31.90 -21.94
C LYS A 633 -25.66 32.69 -20.82
N ASP A 634 -24.82 33.33 -20.02
CA ASP A 634 -25.12 34.33 -18.99
C ASP A 634 -25.18 33.80 -17.55
N GLY A 635 -24.04 33.99 -16.87
CA GLY A 635 -23.85 33.80 -15.43
C GLY A 635 -22.36 33.93 -15.09
N ALA A 636 -21.87 35.17 -15.16
CA ALA A 636 -20.49 35.58 -14.90
C ALA A 636 -19.96 35.22 -13.50
#